data_AF-A0A3C0CQZ2-F1
#
_entry.id   AF-A0A3C0CQZ2-F1
#
_cell.length_a   1.000
_cell.length_b   1.000
_cell.length_c   1.000
_cell.angle_alpha   90.00
_cell.angle_beta   90.00
_cell.angle_gamma   90.00
#
_symmetry.space_group_name_H-M   'P 1'
#
loop_
_entity.id
_entity.type
_entity.pdbx_description
1 polymer ?
#
loop_
_entity_poly.entity_id
_entity_poly.type
_entity_poly.pdbx_seq_one_letter_code
_entity_poly.pdbx_strand_id
1 'polypeptide(L)' 'GGVSIKEIDPRTMESKLVRGLFFAGEVIDIDAVTGGYNLQAAFSTGWVAGECAAQD' A
#
# COMPACT_ATOMS: atom_id res chain seq x y z
N GLY A 1 -10.11 1.97 -7.62
CA GLY A 1 -9.76 0.86 -8.54
C GLY A 1 -8.30 0.55 -8.36
N GLY A 2 -7.85 -0.69 -8.57
CA GLY A 2 -6.44 -1.05 -8.40
C GLY A 2 -6.24 -2.46 -7.89
N VAL A 3 -5.09 -2.70 -7.25
CA VAL A 3 -4.78 -3.96 -6.56
C VAL A 3 -5.69 -4.11 -5.34
N SER A 4 -6.36 -5.27 -5.23
CA SER A 4 -7.32 -5.55 -4.17
C SER A 4 -6.68 -5.49 -2.79
N ILE A 5 -7.24 -4.67 -1.88
CA ILE A 5 -6.81 -4.62 -0.48
C ILE A 5 -6.93 -5.95 0.26
N LYS A 6 -7.74 -6.89 -0.26
CA LYS A 6 -7.90 -8.23 0.33
C LYS A 6 -6.63 -9.07 0.16
N GLU A 7 -5.83 -8.77 -0.87
CA GLU A 7 -4.61 -9.49 -1.27
C GLU A 7 -3.33 -8.85 -0.74
N ILE A 8 -3.46 -7.78 0.05
CA ILE A 8 -2.35 -7.05 0.67
C ILE A 8 -2.44 -7.21 2.20
N ASP A 9 -1.32 -7.46 2.87
CA ASP A 9 -1.25 -7.34 4.34
C ASP A 9 -1.22 -5.86 4.73
N PRO A 10 -2.22 -5.35 5.47
CA PRO A 10 -2.30 -3.92 5.81
C PRO A 10 -1.21 -3.44 6.78
N ARG A 11 -0.45 -4.35 7.41
CA ARG A 11 0.63 -3.99 8.36
C ARG A 11 1.98 -3.85 7.68
N THR A 12 2.20 -4.54 6.57
CA THR A 12 3.49 -4.56 5.86
C THR A 12 3.39 -4.00 4.45
N MET A 13 2.17 -3.93 3.91
CA MET A 13 1.88 -3.64 2.50
C MET A 13 2.41 -4.70 1.52
N GLU A 14 2.80 -5.88 2.02
CA GLU A 14 3.25 -7.01 1.22
C GLU A 14 2.05 -7.73 0.57
N SER A 15 2.27 -8.30 -0.61
CA SER A 15 1.35 -9.23 -1.25
C SER A 15 1.20 -10.50 -0.42
N LYS A 16 -0.05 -10.90 -0.15
CA LYS A 16 -0.38 -12.20 0.42
C LYS A 16 -0.13 -13.36 -0.54
N LEU A 17 0.11 -13.08 -1.82
CA LEU A 17 0.26 -14.08 -2.89
C LEU A 17 1.72 -14.25 -3.32
N VAL A 18 2.52 -13.19 -3.26
CA VAL A 18 3.92 -13.18 -3.74
C VAL A 18 4.83 -12.57 -2.69
N ARG A 19 5.67 -13.39 -2.06
CA ARG A 19 6.62 -12.92 -1.04
C ARG A 19 7.63 -11.94 -1.64
N GLY A 20 7.91 -10.85 -0.92
CA GLY A 20 8.84 -9.79 -1.33
C GLY A 20 8.27 -8.81 -2.35
N LEU A 21 6.96 -8.86 -2.65
CA LEU A 21 6.28 -7.90 -3.50
C LEU A 21 5.41 -6.97 -2.66
N PHE A 22 5.63 -5.66 -2.76
CA PHE A 22 4.94 -4.65 -1.96
C PHE A 22 4.20 -3.64 -2.83
N PHE A 23 3.11 -3.08 -2.29
CA PHE A 23 2.29 -2.08 -2.98
C PHE A 23 2.12 -0.83 -2.13
N ALA A 24 2.10 0.34 -2.77
CA ALA A 24 1.86 1.61 -2.10
C ALA A 24 1.19 2.62 -3.03
N GLY A 25 0.47 3.58 -2.44
CA GLY A 25 -0.19 4.65 -3.17
C GLY A 25 -1.35 4.21 -4.05
N GLU A 26 -1.59 5.00 -5.10
CA GLU A 26 -2.81 4.96 -5.93
C GLU A 26 -2.95 3.69 -6.78
N VAL A 27 -1.91 2.83 -6.83
CA VAL A 27 -2.01 1.51 -7.47
C VAL A 27 -2.91 0.55 -6.68
N ILE A 28 -3.10 0.80 -5.39
CA ILE A 28 -3.97 0.02 -4.51
C ILE A 28 -5.41 0.48 -4.73
N ASP A 29 -6.38 -0.43 -4.63
CA ASP A 29 -7.81 -0.12 -4.68
C ASP A 29 -8.30 0.65 -3.44
N ILE A 30 -7.79 1.86 -3.27
CA ILE A 30 -8.16 2.85 -2.25
C ILE A 30 -8.37 4.17 -2.99
N ASP A 31 -9.51 4.80 -2.75
CA ASP A 31 -9.80 6.16 -3.23
C ASP A 31 -10.39 6.97 -2.09
N ALA A 32 -10.15 8.28 -2.14
CA ALA A 32 -10.67 9.22 -1.20
C ALA A 32 -11.10 10.51 -1.91
N VAL A 33 -11.95 11.28 -1.25
CA VAL A 33 -12.34 12.61 -1.75
C VAL A 33 -11.12 13.53 -1.87
N THR A 34 -11.24 14.58 -2.69
CA THR A 34 -10.23 15.64 -2.76
C THR A 34 -10.03 16.32 -1.40
N GLY A 35 -8.85 16.89 -1.16
CA GLY A 35 -8.49 17.50 0.13
C GLY A 35 -7.23 16.91 0.77
N GLY A 36 -6.43 16.18 -0.01
CA GLY A 36 -5.14 15.63 0.44
C GLY A 36 -5.20 14.20 0.98
N TYR A 37 -6.38 13.57 1.03
CA TYR A 37 -6.53 12.20 1.54
C TYR A 37 -5.79 11.16 0.70
N ASN A 38 -5.82 11.27 -0.64
CA ASN A 38 -5.04 10.39 -1.52
C ASN A 38 -3.53 10.56 -1.32
N LEU A 39 -3.05 11.79 -1.07
CA LEU A 39 -1.65 12.04 -0.74
C LEU A 39 -1.28 11.43 0.62
N GLN A 40 -2.15 11.60 1.62
CA GLN A 40 -1.94 11.00 2.94
C GLN A 40 -1.89 9.46 2.85
N ALA A 41 -2.78 8.85 2.07
CA ALA A 41 -2.78 7.42 1.81
C ALA A 41 -1.49 6.98 1.10
N ALA A 42 -1.05 7.72 0.08
CA ALA A 42 0.19 7.44 -0.63
C ALA A 42 1.44 7.53 0.28
N PHE A 43 1.56 8.57 1.10
CA PHE A 43 2.69 8.70 2.01
C PHE A 43 2.69 7.65 3.13
N SER A 44 1.52 7.37 3.72
CA SER A 44 1.40 6.39 4.81
C SER A 44 1.72 4.98 4.32
N THR A 45 1.15 4.57 3.18
CA THR A 45 1.41 3.25 2.59
C THR A 45 2.84 3.12 2.07
N GLY A 46 3.38 4.18 1.45
CA GLY A 46 4.76 4.20 0.96
C GLY A 46 5.80 4.06 2.07
N TRP A 47 5.58 4.71 3.22
CA TRP A 47 6.44 4.55 4.39
C TRP A 47 6.48 3.10 4.86
N VAL A 48 5.30 2.52 5.13
CA VAL A 48 5.19 1.14 5.66
C VAL A 48 5.76 0.12 4.68
N ALA A 49 5.41 0.23 3.38
CA ALA A 49 5.93 -0.65 2.35
C ALA A 49 7.45 -0.60 2.25
N GLY A 50 8.04 0.60 2.27
CA GLY A 50 9.49 0.78 2.19
C GLY A 50 10.23 0.28 3.43
N GLU A 51 9.69 0.54 4.63
CA GLU A 51 10.26 0.07 5.90
C GLU A 51 10.24 -1.46 5.99
N CYS A 52 9.12 -2.10 5.65
CA CYS A 52 8.99 -3.56 5.67
C CYS A 52 9.83 -4.23 4.57
N ALA A 53 9.82 -3.69 3.35
CA ALA A 53 10.62 -4.22 2.25
C ALA A 53 12.14 -4.17 2.52
N ALA A 54 12.61 -3.27 3.38
CA ALA A 54 14.02 -3.19 3.77
C ALA A 54 14.42 -4.21 4.87
N GLN A 55 13.45 -4.81 5.56
CA GLN A 55 13.67 -5.75 6.67
C GLN A 55 13.51 -7.22 6.25
N ASP A 56 12.93 -7.48 5.08
CA ASP A 56 12.78 -8.82 4.46
C ASP A 56 14.03 -9.28 3.70
#